data_AF-A0A0R3QYP2-F1
#
_entry.id   AF-A0A0R3QYP2-F1
#
_cell.length_a   1.000
_cell.length_b   1.000
_cell.length_c   1.000
_cell.angle_alpha   90.00
_cell.angle_beta   90.00
_cell.angle_gamma   90.00
#
_symmetry.space_group_name_H-M   'P 1'
#
loop_
_entity.id
_entity.type
_entity.pdbx_description
1 polymer ?
#
loop_
_entity_poly.entity_id
_entity_poly.type
_entity_poly.pdbx_seq_one_letter_code
_entity_poly.pdbx_strand_id
1 'polypeptide(L)'
;EGGIIRTVSGIRGQIKKALREPAGAFRGTFEDKILMSDIVFLRAWVSVPVPHFYTPLTDLLLPLNQEWVGMRTVGRLRFEMGLKPPLKMDSFYKPVERRPFNPAPLLIPKTLQKQLPYRLKPKVAKEIKKTGDKLVEKHNAIILEPHESRVNSCFLYKFL
;
A
#
# COMPACT_ATOMS: atom_id res chain seq x y z
N GLU A 1 -19.46 13.09 -14.22
CA GLU A 1 -19.87 12.27 -13.06
C GLU A 1 -20.12 10.83 -13.52
N GLY A 2 -20.12 9.83 -12.64
CA GLY A 2 -20.40 8.43 -13.00
C GLY A 2 -19.20 7.60 -13.49
N GLY A 3 -17.98 8.16 -13.50
CA GLY A 3 -16.77 7.46 -13.93
C GLY A 3 -16.44 6.25 -13.05
N ILE A 4 -15.96 5.18 -13.69
CA ILE A 4 -15.51 3.95 -13.03
C ILE A 4 -14.09 4.16 -12.51
N ILE A 5 -13.89 3.85 -11.23
CA ILE A 5 -12.61 3.98 -10.54
C ILE A 5 -12.21 2.64 -9.92
N ARG A 6 -10.90 2.44 -9.74
CA ARG A 6 -10.36 1.21 -9.14
C ARG A 6 -9.17 1.53 -8.25
N THR A 7 -9.06 0.88 -7.10
CA THR A 7 -7.88 1.01 -6.23
C THR A 7 -6.73 0.12 -6.71
N VAL A 8 -5.50 0.39 -6.26
CA VAL A 8 -4.34 -0.50 -6.43
C VAL A 8 -4.63 -1.90 -5.89
N SER A 9 -5.36 -1.99 -4.79
CA SER A 9 -5.82 -3.24 -4.15
C SER A 9 -6.92 -3.96 -4.95
N GLY A 10 -7.40 -3.38 -6.05
CA GLY A 10 -8.32 -4.03 -7.00
C GLY A 10 -9.81 -3.78 -6.74
N ILE A 11 -10.17 -3.05 -5.68
CA ILE A 11 -11.55 -2.71 -5.30
C ILE A 11 -12.14 -1.78 -6.36
N ARG A 12 -13.32 -2.12 -6.89
CA ARG A 12 -14.00 -1.29 -7.89
C ARG A 12 -14.89 -0.26 -7.19
N GLY A 13 -15.06 0.88 -7.86
CA GLY A 13 -15.93 1.94 -7.38
C GLY A 13 -16.43 2.85 -8.49
N GLN A 14 -17.26 3.81 -8.11
CA GLN A 14 -17.86 4.79 -9.00
C GLN A 14 -17.84 6.18 -8.36
N ILE A 15 -17.52 7.21 -9.15
CA ILE A 15 -17.65 8.61 -8.73
C ILE A 15 -19.12 9.02 -8.77
N LYS A 16 -19.65 9.49 -7.63
CA LYS A 16 -21.06 9.89 -7.49
C LYS A 16 -21.27 11.39 -7.63
N LYS A 17 -20.60 12.21 -6.81
CA LYS A 17 -20.87 13.65 -6.73
C LYS A 17 -19.60 14.43 -6.41
N ALA A 18 -19.42 15.60 -7.03
CA ALA A 18 -18.38 16.54 -6.62
C ALA A 18 -18.69 17.16 -5.24
N LEU A 19 -17.66 17.34 -4.42
CA LEU A 19 -17.77 18.08 -3.16
C LEU A 19 -17.40 19.54 -3.41
N ARG A 20 -18.01 20.45 -2.65
CA ARG A 20 -17.74 21.90 -2.76
C ARG A 20 -16.42 22.27 -2.11
N GLU A 21 -16.11 21.65 -0.98
CA GLU A 21 -14.90 21.85 -0.21
C GLU A 21 -14.33 20.49 0.21
N PRO A 22 -13.01 20.27 0.14
CA PRO A 22 -12.00 21.09 -0.56
C PRO A 22 -12.14 21.02 -2.09
N ALA A 23 -11.56 21.99 -2.81
CA ALA A 23 -11.63 22.04 -4.27
C ALA A 23 -11.02 20.77 -4.90
N GLY A 24 -11.76 20.15 -5.84
CA GLY A 24 -11.35 18.90 -6.49
C GLY A 24 -11.68 17.62 -5.70
N ALA A 25 -12.26 17.73 -4.50
CA ALA A 25 -12.75 16.57 -3.77
C ALA A 25 -14.04 16.02 -4.38
N PHE A 26 -14.24 14.71 -4.24
CA PHE A 26 -15.42 14.02 -4.73
C PHE A 26 -15.85 12.91 -3.79
N ARG A 27 -17.13 12.55 -3.88
CA ARG A 27 -17.68 11.37 -3.22
C ARG A 27 -17.69 10.20 -4.20
N GLY A 28 -16.94 9.15 -3.86
CA GLY A 28 -16.97 7.86 -4.55
C GLY A 28 -17.64 6.79 -3.68
N THR A 29 -18.28 5.82 -4.31
CA THR A 29 -18.77 4.59 -3.66
C THR A 29 -17.94 3.41 -4.13
N PHE A 30 -17.55 2.53 -3.21
CA PHE A 30 -16.72 1.37 -3.48
C PHE A 30 -17.42 0.09 -3.02
N GLU A 31 -17.00 -1.05 -3.57
CA GLU A 31 -17.53 -2.38 -3.21
C GLU A 31 -17.21 -2.78 -1.77
N ASP A 32 -16.02 -2.40 -1.29
CA ASP A 32 -15.55 -2.65 0.07
C ASP A 32 -14.87 -1.39 0.63
N LYS A 33 -14.59 -1.41 1.93
CA LYS A 33 -13.89 -0.34 2.63
C LYS A 33 -12.44 -0.24 2.14
N ILE A 34 -12.12 0.88 1.50
CA ILE A 34 -10.76 1.23 1.11
C ILE A 34 -9.91 1.66 2.32
N LEU A 35 -8.59 1.51 2.21
CA LEU A 35 -7.64 2.00 3.21
C LEU A 35 -7.14 3.40 2.85
N MET A 36 -6.72 4.18 3.84
CA MET A 36 -6.14 5.51 3.60
C MET A 36 -4.80 5.47 2.86
N SER A 37 -4.13 4.31 2.86
CA SER A 37 -2.90 4.06 2.13
C SER A 37 -3.13 3.70 0.65
N ASP A 38 -4.38 3.42 0.25
CA ASP A 38 -4.69 3.04 -1.13
C ASP A 38 -4.62 4.25 -2.06
N ILE A 39 -4.19 3.99 -3.30
CA ILE A 39 -4.26 4.95 -4.40
C ILE A 39 -5.43 4.56 -5.30
N VAL A 40 -6.28 5.53 -5.62
CA VAL A 40 -7.46 5.37 -6.47
C VAL A 40 -7.13 5.85 -7.88
N PHE A 41 -7.31 4.99 -8.88
CA PHE A 41 -7.11 5.32 -10.29
C PHE A 41 -8.45 5.46 -11.03
N LEU A 42 -8.52 6.47 -11.90
CA LEU A 42 -9.51 6.57 -12.97
C LEU A 42 -8.79 6.25 -14.28
N ARG A 43 -9.18 5.17 -14.94
CA ARG A 43 -8.62 4.79 -16.24
C ARG A 43 -9.39 5.50 -17.34
N ALA A 44 -8.71 6.38 -18.05
CA ALA A 44 -9.24 7.12 -19.19
C ALA A 44 -8.39 6.88 -20.44
N TRP A 45 -8.97 7.18 -21.59
CA TRP A 45 -8.30 7.13 -22.89
C TRP A 45 -8.19 8.56 -23.43
N VAL A 46 -7.02 8.89 -23.97
CA VAL A 46 -6.74 10.19 -24.59
C VAL A 46 -6.35 9.93 -26.04
N SER A 47 -6.96 10.67 -26.97
CA SER A 47 -6.56 10.62 -28.37
C SER A 47 -5.27 11.39 -28.57
N VAL A 48 -4.27 10.76 -29.18
CA VAL A 48 -2.98 11.37 -29.49
C VAL A 48 -2.91 11.54 -31.00
N PRO A 49 -2.89 12.78 -31.53
CA PRO A 49 -2.77 13.01 -32.95
C PRO A 49 -1.39 12.56 -33.43
N VAL A 50 -1.34 11.86 -34.57
CA VAL A 50 -0.08 11.45 -35.18
C VAL A 50 0.48 12.62 -35.99
N PRO A 51 1.73 13.05 -35.74
CA PRO A 51 2.36 14.07 -36.58
C PRO A 51 2.60 13.48 -37.97
N HIS A 52 2.10 14.17 -39.00
CA HIS A 52 2.33 13.79 -40.39
C HIS A 52 3.73 14.24 -40.79
N PHE A 53 4.65 13.30 -40.92
CA PHE A 53 6.02 13.55 -41.34
C PHE A 53 6.36 12.59 -42.49
N TYR A 54 6.80 13.15 -43.61
CA TYR A 54 7.21 12.41 -44.79
C TYR A 54 8.44 13.08 -45.38
N THR A 55 9.54 12.32 -45.50
CA THR A 55 10.76 12.75 -46.17
C THR A 55 11.22 11.65 -47.12
N PRO A 56 11.24 11.88 -48.44
CA PRO A 56 11.75 10.90 -49.38
C PRO A 56 13.28 10.76 -49.23
N LEU A 57 13.80 9.57 -49.54
CA LEU A 57 15.24 9.32 -49.56
C LEU A 57 15.80 9.73 -50.93
N THR A 58 16.66 10.74 -50.94
CA THR A 58 17.18 11.38 -52.16
C THR A 58 18.69 11.22 -52.30
N ASP A 59 19.22 10.08 -51.88
CA ASP A 59 20.68 9.84 -51.80
C ASP A 59 21.36 9.98 -53.18
N LEU A 60 20.75 9.39 -54.22
CA LEU A 60 21.26 9.47 -55.60
C LEU A 60 21.16 10.86 -56.25
N LEU A 61 20.39 11.77 -55.64
CA LEU A 61 20.25 13.15 -56.13
C LEU A 61 21.27 14.09 -55.48
N LEU A 62 22.03 13.61 -54.48
CA LEU A 62 23.06 14.39 -53.84
C LEU A 62 24.38 14.33 -54.64
N PRO A 63 25.20 15.38 -54.60
CA PRO A 63 26.53 15.35 -55.20
C PRO A 63 27.39 14.25 -54.53
N LEU A 64 28.32 13.66 -55.28
CA LEU A 64 29.21 12.56 -54.81
C LEU A 64 29.98 12.84 -53.52
N ASN A 65 30.10 14.12 -53.12
CA ASN A 65 30.80 14.55 -51.91
C ASN A 65 29.87 14.73 -50.69
N GLN A 66 28.58 14.41 -50.79
CA GLN A 66 27.60 14.65 -49.72
C GLN A 66 26.71 13.42 -49.48
N GLU A 67 26.62 13.02 -48.21
CA GLU A 67 25.74 11.94 -47.77
C GLU A 67 24.38 12.48 -47.35
N TRP A 68 23.32 11.70 -47.56
CA TRP A 68 21.99 12.05 -47.08
C TRP A 68 21.89 11.99 -45.55
N VAL A 69 21.42 13.08 -44.94
CA VAL A 69 21.24 13.17 -43.47
C VAL A 69 19.75 13.20 -43.14
N GLY A 70 19.26 12.11 -42.55
CA GLY A 70 17.89 12.01 -42.06
C GLY A 70 17.67 12.61 -40.67
N MET A 71 16.44 12.49 -40.16
CA MET A 71 16.09 12.86 -38.81
C MET A 71 16.91 12.06 -37.78
N ARG A 72 17.52 12.76 -36.82
CA ARG A 72 18.30 12.12 -35.75
C ARG A 72 17.38 11.46 -34.73
N THR A 73 17.83 10.35 -34.14
CA THR A 73 17.11 9.71 -33.02
C THR A 73 17.18 10.59 -31.77
N VAL A 74 16.18 10.43 -30.88
CA VAL A 74 16.16 11.13 -29.59
C VAL A 74 17.42 10.87 -28.77
N GLY A 75 17.98 9.66 -28.86
CA GLY A 75 19.23 9.30 -28.18
C GLY A 75 20.43 10.10 -28.70
N ARG A 76 20.58 10.22 -30.02
CA ARG A 76 21.66 11.01 -30.64
C ARG A 76 21.55 12.49 -30.32
N LEU A 77 20.33 13.05 -30.43
CA LEU A 77 20.07 14.45 -30.07
C LEU A 77 20.45 14.73 -28.60
N ARG A 78 20.08 13.84 -27.68
CA ARG A 78 20.43 13.96 -26.27
C ARG A 78 21.94 13.88 -26.04
N PHE A 79 22.64 12.97 -26.71
CA PHE A 79 24.08 12.85 -26.60
C PHE A 79 24.81 14.11 -27.09
N GLU A 80 24.47 14.60 -28.28
CA GLU A 80 25.06 15.82 -28.88
C GLU A 80 24.79 17.07 -28.04
N MET A 81 23.62 17.15 -27.40
CA MET A 81 23.25 18.23 -26.49
C MET A 81 23.73 18.02 -25.04
N GLY A 82 24.38 16.89 -24.72
CA GLY A 82 24.80 16.56 -23.36
C GLY A 82 23.65 16.38 -22.35
N LEU A 83 22.45 16.05 -22.82
CA LEU A 83 21.23 15.92 -22.00
C LEU A 83 21.03 14.49 -21.50
N LYS A 84 20.73 14.34 -20.22
CA LYS A 84 20.34 13.05 -19.63
C LYS A 84 18.86 12.76 -19.88
N PRO A 85 18.46 11.48 -20.02
CA PRO A 85 17.05 11.11 -20.05
C PRO A 85 16.31 11.57 -18.77
N PRO A 86 15.06 12.03 -18.86
CA PRO A 86 14.27 12.36 -17.67
C PRO A 86 13.94 11.09 -16.90
N LEU A 87 14.31 11.05 -15.62
CA LEU A 87 14.11 9.91 -14.73
C LEU A 87 13.25 10.35 -13.54
N LYS A 88 12.14 9.67 -13.31
CA LYS A 88 11.23 9.93 -12.18
C LYS A 88 11.52 8.93 -11.06
N MET A 89 12.01 9.42 -9.92
CA MET A 89 12.51 8.57 -8.82
C MET A 89 11.46 7.64 -8.19
N ASP A 90 10.19 8.03 -8.25
CA ASP A 90 9.05 7.26 -7.76
C ASP A 90 8.64 6.10 -8.70
N SER A 91 9.07 6.14 -9.96
CA SER A 91 8.71 5.16 -10.99
C SER A 91 9.67 3.98 -11.05
N PHE A 92 10.82 4.08 -10.38
CA PHE A 92 11.75 2.97 -10.25
C PHE A 92 11.19 1.90 -9.33
N TYR A 93 11.17 0.66 -9.81
CA TYR A 93 10.84 -0.51 -8.99
C TYR A 93 11.84 -0.66 -7.84
N LYS A 94 11.32 -0.95 -6.64
CA LYS A 94 12.10 -1.17 -5.42
C LYS A 94 11.64 -2.48 -4.77
N PRO A 95 12.53 -3.22 -4.09
CA PRO A 95 12.11 -4.37 -3.29
C PRO A 95 11.16 -3.90 -2.18
N VAL A 96 10.09 -4.67 -1.94
CA VAL A 96 9.06 -4.35 -0.95
C VAL A 96 9.05 -5.42 0.13
N GLU A 97 9.41 -5.04 1.36
CA GLU A 97 9.30 -5.90 2.54
C GLU A 97 7.92 -5.74 3.17
N ARG A 98 7.16 -6.84 3.26
CA ARG A 98 5.81 -6.85 3.84
C ARG A 98 5.85 -7.38 5.26
N ARG A 99 5.26 -6.64 6.21
CA ARG A 99 5.05 -7.13 7.57
C ARG A 99 3.97 -8.22 7.57
N PRO A 100 4.05 -9.22 8.47
CA PRO A 100 2.99 -10.21 8.61
C PRO A 100 1.68 -9.52 9.00
N PHE A 101 0.57 -10.01 8.43
CA PHE A 101 -0.76 -9.48 8.71
C PHE A 101 -1.28 -10.03 10.04
N ASN A 102 -1.52 -9.14 11.01
CA ASN A 102 -2.12 -9.50 12.29
C ASN A 102 -3.59 -9.03 12.30
N PRO A 103 -4.57 -9.95 12.23
CA PRO A 103 -5.99 -9.58 12.25
C PRO A 103 -6.40 -9.02 13.62
N ALA A 104 -7.32 -8.05 13.60
CA ALA A 104 -7.90 -7.54 14.84
C ALA A 104 -8.78 -8.61 15.52
N PRO A 105 -8.79 -8.68 16.86
CA PRO A 105 -9.67 -9.61 17.58
C PRO A 105 -11.14 -9.25 17.37
N LEU A 106 -12.01 -10.27 17.37
CA LEU A 106 -13.45 -10.08 17.22
C LEU A 106 -14.04 -9.38 18.46
N LEU A 107 -14.58 -8.17 18.27
CA LEU A 107 -15.26 -7.41 19.32
C LEU A 107 -16.78 -7.51 19.14
N ILE A 108 -17.43 -8.23 20.06
CA ILE A 108 -18.89 -8.35 20.07
C ILE A 108 -19.49 -7.15 20.81
N PRO A 109 -20.47 -6.43 20.24
CA PRO A 109 -21.14 -5.33 20.93
C PRO A 109 -21.76 -5.78 22.27
N LYS A 110 -21.62 -4.96 23.31
CA LYS A 110 -22.11 -5.28 24.67
C LYS A 110 -23.62 -5.51 24.71
N THR A 111 -24.38 -4.79 23.89
CA THR A 111 -25.84 -4.93 23.76
C THR A 111 -26.21 -6.32 23.24
N LEU A 112 -25.58 -6.74 22.15
CA LEU A 112 -25.77 -8.06 21.55
C LEU A 112 -25.34 -9.17 22.53
N GLN A 113 -24.17 -9.01 23.17
CA GLN A 113 -23.66 -10.00 24.13
C GLN A 113 -24.62 -10.24 25.31
N LYS A 114 -25.36 -9.20 25.75
CA LYS A 114 -26.36 -9.32 26.82
C LYS A 114 -27.60 -10.12 26.37
N GLN A 115 -28.05 -9.89 25.14
CA GLN A 115 -29.23 -10.55 24.55
C GLN A 115 -28.97 -12.00 24.10
N LEU A 116 -27.71 -12.39 23.94
CA LEU A 116 -27.36 -13.75 23.52
C LEU A 116 -27.85 -14.80 24.55
N PRO A 117 -28.44 -15.92 24.07
CA PRO A 117 -28.70 -17.08 24.90
C PRO A 117 -27.44 -17.53 25.64
N TYR A 118 -27.60 -18.04 26.86
CA TYR A 118 -26.47 -18.42 27.73
C TYR A 118 -25.45 -19.34 27.04
N ARG A 119 -25.92 -20.30 26.23
CA ARG A 119 -25.07 -21.24 25.48
C ARG A 119 -24.11 -20.56 24.51
N LEU A 120 -24.50 -19.44 23.91
CA LEU A 120 -23.73 -18.71 22.89
C LEU A 120 -22.94 -17.53 23.48
N LYS A 121 -23.12 -17.23 24.76
CA LYS A 121 -22.43 -16.12 25.40
C LYS A 121 -20.93 -16.44 25.53
N PRO A 122 -20.03 -15.61 24.99
CA PRO A 122 -18.60 -15.86 25.09
C PRO A 122 -18.16 -15.79 26.55
N LYS A 123 -17.49 -16.86 27.00
CA LYS A 123 -16.94 -16.99 28.35
C LYS A 123 -15.52 -16.40 28.37
N VAL A 124 -15.42 -15.09 28.23
CA VAL A 124 -14.14 -14.41 28.44
C VAL A 124 -13.94 -14.30 29.95
N ALA A 125 -12.99 -15.04 30.50
CA ALA A 125 -12.56 -14.85 31.87
C ALA A 125 -12.06 -13.40 31.98
N LYS A 126 -12.74 -12.58 32.78
CA LYS A 126 -12.14 -11.31 33.18
C LYS A 126 -10.88 -11.68 33.94
N GLU A 127 -9.75 -11.07 33.60
CA GLU A 127 -8.57 -11.16 34.43
C GLU A 127 -8.99 -10.83 35.86
N ILE A 128 -8.87 -11.82 36.75
CA ILE A 128 -9.14 -11.63 38.16
C ILE A 128 -8.05 -10.66 38.60
N LYS A 129 -8.40 -9.38 38.73
CA LYS A 129 -7.55 -8.42 39.41
C LYS A 129 -7.38 -9.00 40.81
N LYS A 130 -6.19 -9.51 41.12
CA LYS A 130 -5.88 -9.98 42.46
C LYS A 130 -6.07 -8.79 43.38
N THR A 131 -7.15 -8.81 44.16
CA THR A 131 -7.45 -7.80 45.19
C THR A 131 -6.56 -8.05 46.41
N GLY A 132 -5.30 -8.42 46.21
CA GLY A 132 -4.30 -8.54 47.26
C GLY A 132 -3.60 -7.21 47.45
N ASP A 133 -3.13 -6.94 48.66
CA ASP A 133 -2.24 -5.82 48.90
C ASP A 133 -0.98 -5.99 48.04
N LYS A 134 -0.73 -5.04 47.14
CA LYS A 134 0.45 -5.05 46.25
C LYS A 134 1.76 -5.17 47.01
N LEU A 135 1.79 -4.69 48.26
CA LEU A 135 2.94 -4.82 49.15
C LEU A 135 3.17 -6.29 49.54
N VAL A 136 2.11 -7.02 49.89
CA VAL A 136 2.20 -8.44 50.26
C VAL A 136 2.64 -9.30 49.08
N GLU A 137 2.11 -9.04 47.87
CA GLU A 137 2.54 -9.77 46.67
C GLU A 137 4.01 -9.48 46.30
N LYS A 138 4.46 -8.24 46.49
CA LYS A 138 5.86 -7.86 46.22
C LYS A 138 6.83 -8.46 47.24
N HIS A 139 6.45 -8.50 48.52
CA HIS A 139 7.28 -9.04 49.59
C HIS A 139 7.27 -10.57 49.66
N ASN A 140 6.18 -11.22 49.22
CA ASN A 140 6.06 -12.68 49.16
C ASN A 140 6.40 -13.26 47.76
N ALA A 141 6.93 -12.44 46.85
CA ALA A 141 7.34 -12.91 45.54
C ALA A 141 8.51 -13.89 45.68
N ILE A 142 8.29 -15.14 45.28
CA ILE A 142 9.33 -16.17 45.24
C ILE A 142 10.31 -15.80 44.11
N ILE A 143 11.50 -15.35 44.49
CA ILE A 143 12.59 -15.06 43.55
C ILE A 143 13.33 -16.37 43.29
N LEU A 144 13.32 -16.82 42.03
CA LEU A 144 14.03 -18.03 41.62
C LEU A 144 15.55 -17.84 41.72
N GLU A 145 16.26 -18.88 42.13
CA GLU A 145 17.71 -18.85 42.16
C GLU A 145 18.31 -18.80 40.73
N PRO A 146 19.56 -18.33 40.56
CA PRO A 146 20.17 -18.18 39.24
C PRO A 146 20.24 -19.47 38.40
N HIS A 147 20.29 -20.65 39.05
CA HIS A 147 20.21 -21.93 38.35
C HIS A 147 18.77 -22.22 37.88
N GLU A 148 17.78 -22.06 38.75
CA GLU A 148 16.37 -22.30 38.45
C GLU A 148 15.83 -21.35 37.38
N SER A 149 16.24 -20.07 37.43
CA SER A 149 15.88 -19.08 36.41
C SER A 149 16.45 -19.44 35.02
N ARG A 150 17.68 -19.94 34.96
CA ARG A 150 18.30 -20.43 33.70
C ARG A 150 17.61 -21.69 33.18
N VAL A 151 17.21 -22.60 34.06
CA VAL A 151 16.47 -23.81 33.68
C VAL A 151 15.09 -23.40 33.13
N ASN A 152 14.37 -22.52 33.83
CA ASN A 152 13.05 -22.06 33.43
C ASN A 152 13.08 -21.30 32.10
N SER A 153 14.10 -20.45 31.88
CA SER A 153 14.27 -19.76 30.59
C SER A 153 14.60 -20.74 29.46
N CYS A 154 15.48 -21.72 29.70
CA CYS A 154 15.81 -22.76 28.72
C CYS A 154 14.59 -23.62 28.33
N PHE A 155 13.72 -23.95 29.28
CA PHE A 155 12.46 -24.65 28.99
C PHE A 155 11.50 -23.81 28.14
N LEU A 156 11.41 -22.50 28.39
CA LEU A 156 10.59 -21.57 27.60
C LEU A 156 11.07 -21.45 26.14
N TYR A 157 12.38 -21.43 25.89
CA TYR A 157 12.93 -21.37 24.53
C TYR A 157 12.79 -22.68 23.74
N LYS A 158 12.49 -23.80 24.38
CA LYS A 158 12.34 -25.10 23.72
C LYS A 158 10.91 -25.38 23.25
N PHE A 159 9.95 -24.56 23.67
CA PHE A 159 8.51 -24.69 23.37
C PHE A 159 7.94 -23.56 22.51
N LEU A 160 8.75 -22.55 22.18
CA LEU A 160 8.48 -21.49 21.21
C LEU A 160 9.24 -21.78 19.91
#